data_AF-A0A091U5S4-F1
#
_entry.id   AF-A0A091U5S4-F1
#
_cell.length_a   1.000
_cell.length_b   1.000
_cell.length_c   1.000
_cell.angle_alpha   90.00
_cell.angle_beta   90.00
_cell.angle_gamma   90.00
#
_symmetry.space_group_name_H-M   'P 1'
#
loop_
_entity.id
_entity.type
_entity.pdbx_description
1 polymer ?
#
loop_
_entity_poly.entity_id
_entity_poly.type
_entity_poly.pdbx_seq_one_letter_code
_entity_poly.pdbx_strand_id
1 'polypeptide(L)'
;QPGPDEKKSELLPAGWEANKEVYTLRYKSTDDARELLLKGIMVEDSMILNVMDRSSQKVADVTLAVADYINSEHLDDFHKVYKNTEELRTRIASGIIAPLGAPAEKAKKEPEAEKRDPALPRDYDPLRVPPRQPAGTRAPS
;
A
#
# COMPACT_ATOMS: atom_id res chain seq x y z
N GLN A 1 3.90 -23.17 0.34
CA GLN A 1 5.34 -23.34 0.60
C GLN A 1 6.09 -23.21 -0.71
N PRO A 2 7.36 -22.76 -0.71
CA PRO A 2 8.22 -22.79 -1.88
C PRO A 2 8.33 -24.21 -2.45
N GLY A 3 8.34 -24.33 -3.78
CA GLY A 3 8.58 -25.61 -4.44
C GLY A 3 10.06 -25.98 -4.35
N PRO A 4 10.43 -27.27 -4.42
CA PRO A 4 11.82 -27.72 -4.32
C PRO A 4 12.73 -27.15 -5.43
N ASP A 5 12.18 -26.77 -6.58
CA ASP A 5 12.91 -26.24 -7.73
C ASP A 5 12.93 -24.70 -7.83
N GLU A 6 12.42 -24.02 -6.80
CA GLU A 6 12.31 -22.57 -6.84
C GLU A 6 13.66 -21.89 -6.63
N LYS A 7 14.01 -21.02 -7.58
CA LYS A 7 15.28 -20.29 -7.58
C LYS A 7 15.01 -18.80 -7.70
N LYS A 8 15.77 -17.99 -6.95
CA LYS A 8 15.77 -16.54 -7.14
C LYS A 8 16.30 -16.23 -8.54
N SER A 9 15.57 -15.44 -9.30
CA SER A 9 15.95 -14.99 -10.63
C SER A 9 15.23 -13.69 -10.95
N GLU A 10 15.79 -12.92 -11.87
CA GLU A 10 15.12 -11.77 -12.50
C GLU A 10 14.22 -12.21 -13.67
N LEU A 11 14.36 -13.46 -14.13
CA LEU A 11 13.52 -14.04 -15.18
C LEU A 11 12.13 -14.37 -14.63
N LEU A 12 11.13 -14.36 -15.53
CA LEU A 12 9.80 -14.87 -15.19
C LEU A 12 9.89 -16.36 -14.80
N PRO A 13 9.23 -16.79 -13.69
CA PRO A 13 9.25 -18.19 -13.28
C PRO A 13 8.65 -19.12 -14.34
N ALA A 14 9.11 -20.37 -14.39
CA ALA A 14 8.53 -21.37 -15.26
C ALA A 14 7.03 -21.56 -14.96
N GLY A 15 6.18 -21.54 -15.99
CA GLY A 15 4.74 -21.70 -15.87
C GLY A 15 4.01 -20.52 -15.21
N TRP A 16 4.63 -19.34 -15.14
CA TRP A 16 4.00 -18.13 -14.59
C TRP A 16 2.66 -17.78 -15.26
N GLU A 17 2.51 -18.19 -16.51
CA GLU A 17 1.38 -17.93 -17.41
C GLU A 17 0.46 -19.13 -17.62
N ALA A 18 0.61 -20.20 -16.82
CA ALA A 18 -0.15 -21.44 -16.94
C ALA A 18 -1.67 -21.25 -16.70
N ASN A 19 -2.05 -20.28 -15.86
CA ASN A 19 -3.44 -19.89 -15.65
C ASN A 19 -3.64 -18.45 -16.13
N LYS A 20 -4.48 -18.27 -17.16
CA LYS A 20 -4.76 -16.95 -17.75
C LYS A 20 -5.72 -16.09 -16.93
N GLU A 21 -6.46 -16.69 -15.99
CA GLU A 21 -7.38 -16.00 -15.10
C GLU A 21 -6.66 -15.46 -13.85
N VAL A 22 -5.63 -16.18 -13.37
CA VAL A 22 -4.90 -15.81 -12.16
C VAL A 22 -3.40 -16.08 -12.32
N TYR A 23 -2.63 -15.00 -12.40
CA TYR A 23 -1.17 -15.01 -12.34
C TYR A 23 -0.74 -14.91 -10.87
N THR A 24 0.13 -15.80 -10.41
CA THR A 24 0.66 -15.75 -9.04
C THR A 24 2.18 -15.79 -9.06
N LEU A 25 2.81 -14.72 -8.60
CA LEU A 25 4.25 -14.56 -8.54
C LEU A 25 4.71 -14.34 -7.10
N ARG A 26 5.86 -14.90 -6.76
CA ARG A 26 6.50 -14.69 -5.45
C ARG A 26 7.83 -13.99 -5.66
N TYR A 27 8.02 -12.91 -4.93
CA TYR A 27 9.24 -12.12 -4.97
C TYR A 27 9.92 -12.17 -3.62
N LYS A 28 11.24 -12.09 -3.65
CA LYS A 28 12.06 -11.92 -2.47
C LYS A 28 13.09 -10.84 -2.75
N SER A 29 13.28 -9.93 -1.80
CA SER A 29 14.32 -8.91 -1.93
C SER A 29 15.71 -9.56 -1.98
N THR A 30 16.66 -8.87 -2.57
CA THR A 30 18.04 -9.36 -2.74
C THR A 30 18.73 -9.64 -1.40
N ASP A 31 18.39 -8.86 -0.37
CA ASP A 31 18.85 -8.98 1.02
C ASP A 31 18.04 -9.95 1.87
N ASP A 32 17.07 -10.67 1.28
CA ASP A 32 16.15 -11.59 1.97
C ASP A 32 15.23 -10.96 3.03
N ALA A 33 15.22 -9.64 3.18
CA ALA A 33 14.45 -8.93 4.20
C ALA A 33 12.94 -8.90 3.94
N ARG A 34 12.50 -9.03 2.68
CA ARG A 34 11.09 -8.97 2.30
C ARG A 34 10.71 -10.10 1.36
N GLU A 35 9.53 -10.65 1.61
CA GLU A 35 8.88 -11.62 0.74
C GLU A 35 7.53 -11.05 0.32
N LEU A 36 7.31 -10.93 -1.00
CA LEU A 36 6.05 -10.44 -1.55
C LEU A 36 5.33 -11.56 -2.28
N LEU A 37 4.00 -11.57 -2.16
CA LEU A 37 3.10 -12.36 -2.98
C LEU A 37 2.33 -11.42 -3.90
N LEU A 38 2.56 -11.52 -5.21
CA LEU A 38 1.83 -10.77 -6.23
C LEU A 38 0.80 -11.69 -6.88
N LYS A 39 -0.42 -11.19 -7.04
CA LYS A 39 -1.49 -11.81 -7.80
C LYS A 39 -1.99 -10.84 -8.87
N GLY A 40 -2.05 -11.29 -10.11
CA GLY A 40 -2.77 -10.63 -11.19
C GLY A 40 -4.03 -11.42 -11.49
N ILE A 41 -5.20 -10.85 -11.29
CA ILE A 41 -6.50 -11.52 -11.47
C ILE A 41 -7.20 -10.86 -12.64
N MET A 42 -7.48 -11.63 -13.69
CA MET A 42 -8.30 -11.16 -14.80
C MET A 42 -9.77 -11.18 -14.41
N VAL A 43 -10.44 -10.05 -14.60
CA VAL A 43 -11.88 -9.89 -14.43
C VAL A 43 -12.37 -9.14 -15.65
N GLU A 44 -13.09 -9.84 -16.53
CA GLU A 44 -13.49 -9.31 -17.84
C GLU A 44 -12.26 -8.81 -18.62
N ASP A 45 -12.24 -7.53 -19.00
CA ASP A 45 -11.15 -6.89 -19.74
C ASP A 45 -10.17 -6.13 -18.82
N SER A 46 -10.31 -6.28 -17.50
CA SER A 46 -9.45 -5.64 -16.51
C SER A 46 -8.60 -6.64 -15.74
N MET A 47 -7.43 -6.20 -15.31
CA MET A 47 -6.56 -6.94 -14.41
C MET A 47 -6.51 -6.24 -13.06
N ILE A 48 -6.83 -6.98 -12.01
CA ILE A 48 -6.60 -6.56 -10.62
C ILE A 48 -5.21 -7.07 -10.24
N LEU A 49 -4.28 -6.15 -10.00
CA LEU A 49 -2.98 -6.44 -9.41
C LEU A 49 -3.09 -6.27 -7.90
N ASN A 50 -2.77 -7.32 -7.16
CA ASN A 50 -2.72 -7.33 -5.71
C ASN A 50 -1.34 -7.78 -5.25
N VAL A 51 -0.74 -7.06 -4.32
CA VAL A 51 0.56 -7.43 -3.74
C VAL A 51 0.49 -7.41 -2.22
N MET A 52 0.94 -8.49 -1.61
CA MET A 52 1.01 -8.66 -0.17
C MET A 52 2.46 -8.82 0.27
N ASP A 53 2.89 -7.98 1.22
CA ASP A 53 4.09 -8.25 2.00
C ASP A 53 3.78 -9.34 3.03
N ARG A 54 4.43 -10.51 2.89
CA ARG A 54 4.16 -11.68 3.72
C ARG A 54 4.59 -11.49 5.18
N SER A 55 5.56 -10.63 5.44
CA SER A 55 6.07 -10.37 6.78
C SER A 55 5.14 -9.42 7.53
N SER A 56 4.77 -8.30 6.88
CA SER A 56 3.94 -7.26 7.51
C SER A 56 2.43 -7.44 7.31
N GLN A 57 2.03 -8.36 6.43
CA GLN A 57 0.64 -8.56 5.97
C GLN A 57 0.03 -7.31 5.33
N LYS A 58 0.83 -6.28 4.99
CA LYS A 58 0.38 -5.12 4.25
C LYS A 58 0.02 -5.54 2.82
N VAL A 59 -1.07 -4.97 2.32
CA VAL A 59 -1.60 -5.26 1.00
C VAL A 59 -1.73 -3.94 0.23
N ALA A 60 -1.41 -3.98 -1.06
CA ALA A 60 -1.64 -2.90 -2.00
C ALA A 60 -2.30 -3.47 -3.27
N ASP A 61 -3.17 -2.70 -3.89
CA ASP A 61 -3.88 -3.12 -5.09
C ASP A 61 -4.07 -1.99 -6.10
N VAL A 62 -4.18 -2.37 -7.38
CA VAL A 62 -4.57 -1.49 -8.47
C VAL A 62 -5.35 -2.31 -9.50
N THR A 63 -6.44 -1.73 -10.02
CA THR A 63 -7.19 -2.31 -11.15
C THR A 63 -6.87 -1.54 -12.42
N LEU A 64 -6.54 -2.25 -13.49
CA LEU A 64 -6.12 -1.70 -14.77
C LEU A 64 -6.96 -2.31 -15.89
N ALA A 65 -7.59 -1.49 -16.72
CA ALA A 65 -8.20 -1.97 -17.96
C ALA A 65 -7.08 -2.33 -18.95
N VAL A 66 -7.06 -3.57 -19.45
CA VAL A 66 -5.96 -4.06 -20.28
C VAL A 66 -5.87 -3.29 -21.60
N ALA A 67 -7.03 -2.95 -22.17
CA ALA A 67 -7.12 -2.20 -23.43
C ALA A 67 -6.52 -0.78 -23.35
N ASP A 68 -6.39 -0.18 -22.17
CA ASP A 68 -5.80 1.15 -22.02
C ASP A 68 -4.27 1.14 -22.11
N TYR A 69 -3.64 -0.02 -21.85
CA TYR A 69 -2.19 -0.14 -21.71
C TYR A 69 -1.57 -1.16 -22.68
N ILE A 70 -2.34 -2.09 -23.23
CA ILE A 70 -1.87 -3.14 -24.14
C ILE A 70 -2.55 -3.04 -25.50
N ASN A 71 -1.76 -3.09 -26.57
CA ASN A 71 -2.24 -3.17 -27.94
C ASN A 71 -2.27 -4.64 -28.39
N SER A 72 -3.47 -5.21 -28.46
CA SER A 72 -3.70 -6.62 -28.83
C SER A 72 -3.35 -6.94 -30.28
N GLU A 73 -3.24 -5.95 -31.17
CA GLU A 73 -2.89 -6.17 -32.58
C GLU A 73 -1.37 -6.30 -32.80
N HIS A 74 -0.56 -5.94 -31.80
CA HIS A 74 0.90 -5.88 -31.91
C HIS A 74 1.62 -6.57 -30.74
N LEU A 75 1.10 -7.71 -30.29
CA LEU A 75 1.67 -8.46 -29.15
C LEU A 75 3.11 -8.97 -29.40
N ASP A 76 3.52 -9.09 -30.65
CA ASP A 76 4.84 -9.54 -31.09
C ASP A 76 5.86 -8.40 -31.28
N ASP A 77 5.42 -7.14 -31.27
CA ASP A 77 6.28 -5.96 -31.41
C ASP A 77 6.36 -5.19 -30.09
N PHE A 78 7.49 -5.35 -29.39
CA PHE A 78 7.75 -4.70 -28.10
C PHE A 78 7.57 -3.18 -28.13
N HIS A 79 7.88 -2.52 -29.25
CA HIS A 79 7.77 -1.06 -29.36
C HIS A 79 6.33 -0.57 -29.57
N LYS A 80 5.41 -1.47 -29.93
CA LYS A 80 4.01 -1.14 -30.24
C LYS A 80 3.00 -1.79 -29.30
N VAL A 81 3.40 -2.82 -28.57
CA VAL A 81 2.52 -3.56 -27.65
C VAL A 81 2.06 -2.70 -26.47
N TYR A 82 2.87 -1.75 -26.00
CA TYR A 82 2.52 -0.92 -24.84
C TYR A 82 1.98 0.46 -25.24
N LYS A 83 0.90 0.87 -24.57
CA LYS A 83 0.28 2.19 -24.63
C LYS A 83 0.39 2.87 -23.26
N ASN A 84 0.40 4.20 -23.24
CA ASN A 84 0.34 5.01 -22.01
C ASN A 84 1.36 4.58 -20.92
N THR A 85 2.60 4.29 -21.31
CA THR A 85 3.62 3.68 -20.44
C THR A 85 3.96 4.51 -19.19
N GLU A 86 4.06 5.83 -19.32
CA GLU A 86 4.36 6.71 -18.19
C GLU A 86 3.21 6.76 -17.17
N GLU A 87 1.96 6.72 -17.66
CA GLU A 87 0.80 6.62 -16.78
C GLU A 87 0.77 5.27 -16.07
N LEU A 88 0.98 4.17 -16.79
CA LEU A 88 1.05 2.83 -16.22
C LEU A 88 2.13 2.73 -15.14
N ARG A 89 3.34 3.24 -15.44
CA ARG A 89 4.45 3.29 -14.49
C ARG A 89 4.09 4.09 -13.24
N THR A 90 3.45 5.24 -13.41
CA THR A 90 3.01 6.09 -12.30
C THR A 90 1.97 5.37 -11.43
N ARG A 91 0.98 4.73 -12.04
CA ARG A 91 -0.05 3.96 -11.32
C ARG A 91 0.51 2.78 -10.56
N ILE A 92 1.43 2.02 -11.14
CA ILE A 92 2.10 0.91 -10.45
C ILE A 92 2.96 1.46 -9.30
N ALA A 93 3.73 2.52 -9.54
CA ALA A 93 4.58 3.10 -8.52
C ALA A 93 3.76 3.63 -7.32
N SER A 94 2.68 4.37 -7.57
CA SER A 94 1.86 4.97 -6.50
C SER A 94 0.88 3.97 -5.86
N GLY A 95 0.31 3.06 -6.65
CA GLY A 95 -0.71 2.11 -6.20
C GLY A 95 -0.16 0.83 -5.58
N ILE A 96 1.03 0.38 -6.00
CA ILE A 96 1.62 -0.89 -5.53
C ILE A 96 2.92 -0.66 -4.77
N ILE A 97 3.88 0.06 -5.35
CA ILE A 97 5.25 0.12 -4.80
C ILE A 97 5.31 1.03 -3.58
N ALA A 98 4.77 2.25 -3.66
CA ALA A 98 4.85 3.23 -2.57
C ALA A 98 4.13 2.77 -1.28
N PRO A 99 2.93 2.16 -1.32
CA PRO A 99 2.25 1.67 -0.11
C PRO A 99 2.98 0.51 0.57
N LEU A 100 3.72 -0.28 -0.21
CA LEU A 100 4.60 -1.36 0.27
C LEU A 100 6.04 -0.90 0.50
N GLY A 101 6.31 0.40 0.26
CA GLY A 101 7.55 1.09 0.55
C GLY A 101 7.94 0.90 2.02
N ALA A 102 9.21 1.13 2.32
CA ALA A 102 9.82 0.64 3.54
C ALA A 102 8.99 0.88 4.81
N PRO A 103 8.94 -0.09 5.75
CA PRO A 103 8.62 0.27 7.12
C PRO A 103 9.60 1.39 7.44
N ALA A 104 9.08 2.59 7.69
CA ALA A 104 9.93 3.71 8.05
C ALA A 104 10.88 3.18 9.12
N GLU A 105 12.18 3.03 8.79
CA GLU A 105 13.20 3.22 9.80
C GLU A 105 12.76 4.50 10.46
N LYS A 106 12.37 4.39 11.74
CA LYS A 106 11.85 5.49 12.53
C LYS A 106 12.67 6.69 12.15
N ALA A 107 12.09 7.60 11.36
CA ALA A 107 12.65 8.90 11.16
C ALA A 107 12.85 9.39 12.58
N LYS A 108 14.10 9.43 13.03
CA LYS A 108 14.44 9.99 14.31
C LYS A 108 13.81 11.37 14.24
N LYS A 109 12.71 11.55 14.98
CA LYS A 109 12.17 12.87 15.25
C LYS A 109 13.35 13.63 15.83
N GLU A 110 13.96 14.51 15.04
CA GLU A 110 14.72 15.60 15.60
C GLU A 110 13.78 16.33 16.56
N PRO A 111 14.17 16.56 17.81
CA PRO A 111 13.42 17.44 18.66
C PRO A 111 13.72 18.89 18.22
N GLU A 112 12.68 19.70 18.33
CA GLU A 112 12.78 21.12 18.73
C GLU A 112 12.94 22.17 17.62
N ALA A 113 11.82 22.83 17.33
CA ALA A 113 11.80 24.29 17.31
C ALA A 113 10.58 24.75 18.12
N GLU A 114 10.86 25.26 19.32
CA GLU A 114 9.92 25.94 20.21
C GLU A 114 9.12 27.00 19.45
N LYS A 115 7.78 26.89 19.46
CA LYS A 115 6.90 28.06 19.50
C LYS A 115 6.16 28.01 20.82
N ARG A 116 6.73 28.70 21.82
CA ARG A 116 5.98 29.15 22.99
C ARG A 116 5.03 30.25 22.54
N ASP A 117 3.75 30.10 22.85
CA ASP A 117 2.92 31.14 23.47
C ASP A 117 1.51 30.61 23.86
N PRO A 118 0.80 31.26 24.79
CA PRO A 118 0.35 30.60 26.02
C PRO A 118 -1.17 30.34 26.08
N ALA A 119 -1.55 29.55 27.10
CA ALA A 119 -2.92 29.33 27.61
C ALA A 119 -3.80 28.34 26.82
N LEU A 120 -3.53 27.04 27.01
CA LEU A 120 -4.58 26.02 26.97
C LEU A 120 -4.45 25.16 28.23
N PRO A 121 -5.47 25.11 29.11
CA PRO A 121 -5.47 24.17 30.23
C PRO A 121 -5.53 22.76 29.65
N ARG A 122 -4.46 21.99 29.91
CA ARG A 122 -4.45 20.55 29.70
C ARG A 122 -5.40 19.92 30.71
N ASP A 123 -6.55 19.46 30.22
CA ASP A 123 -7.27 18.24 30.65
C ASP A 123 -8.74 18.35 30.22
N TYR A 124 -8.99 18.16 28.92
CA TYR A 124 -10.32 17.89 28.42
C TYR A 124 -10.51 16.37 28.35
N ASP A 125 -11.00 15.78 29.44
CA ASP A 125 -11.52 14.42 29.46
C ASP A 125 -13.00 14.46 29.04
N PRO A 126 -13.37 13.92 27.86
CA PRO A 126 -14.71 14.02 27.30
C PRO A 126 -15.78 13.26 28.10
N LEU A 127 -15.40 12.49 29.13
CA LEU A 127 -16.33 11.80 30.05
C LEU A 127 -16.46 12.47 31.41
N ARG A 128 -15.80 13.60 31.63
CA ARG A 128 -15.77 14.27 32.93
C ARG A 128 -17.04 15.11 33.12
N VAL A 129 -17.98 14.60 33.91
CA VAL A 129 -19.17 15.35 34.32
C VAL A 129 -18.75 16.55 35.18
N PRO A 130 -19.13 17.80 34.84
CA PRO A 130 -18.77 18.97 35.63
C PRO A 130 -19.32 18.88 37.07
N PRO A 131 -18.58 19.33 38.10
CA PRO A 131 -19.10 19.38 39.45
C PRO A 131 -20.32 20.30 39.50
N ARG A 132 -21.49 19.77 39.87
CA ARG A 132 -22.69 20.56 40.10
C ARG A 132 -22.53 21.31 41.42
N GLN A 133 -22.43 22.64 41.37
CA GLN A 133 -22.53 23.46 42.57
C GLN A 133 -24.01 23.52 43.01
N PRO A 134 -24.34 23.17 44.26
CA PRO A 134 -25.69 23.37 44.79
C PRO A 134 -25.96 24.88 44.92
N ALA A 135 -27.16 25.31 44.54
CA ALA A 135 -27.60 26.69 44.68
C ALA A 135 -27.71 27.06 46.17
N GLY A 136 -26.67 27.73 46.67
CA GLY A 136 -26.63 28.28 48.02
C GLY A 136 -27.60 29.45 48.14
N THR A 137 -28.70 29.18 48.84
CA THR A 137 -29.59 30.11 49.57
C THR A 137 -29.07 31.54 49.72
N ARG A 138 -29.69 32.47 49.01
CA ARG A 138 -29.67 33.90 49.28
C ARG A 138 -30.49 34.16 50.57
N ALA A 139 -29.84 34.59 51.64
CA ALA A 139 -30.52 35.13 52.81
C ALA A 139 -30.93 36.60 52.57
N PRO A 140 -32.11 37.04 53.01
CA PRO A 140 -32.61 38.40 52.79
C PRO A 140 -32.02 39.41 53.79
N SER A 141 -32.05 40.69 53.41
CA SER A 141 -31.78 41.85 54.27
C SER A 141 -33.00 42.25 55.08
#